data_AF-A0AAN8SYA9-F1
#
_entry.id   AF-A0AAN8SYA9-F1
#
_cell.length_a   1.000
_cell.length_b   1.000
_cell.length_c   1.000
_cell.angle_alpha   90.00
_cell.angle_beta   90.00
_cell.angle_gamma   90.00
#
_symmetry.space_group_name_H-M   'P 1'
#
loop_
_entity.id
_entity.type
_entity.pdbx_description
1 polymer ?
#
loop_
_entity_poly.entity_id
_entity_poly.type
_entity_poly.pdbx_seq_one_letter_code
_entity_poly.pdbx_strand_id
1 'polypeptide(L)'
;MHPIYRLLFPHFRYTMEINGTGREALINANGVIESAFSPGKYSMELSSVAYDLEWRFDREAVPEDLIRRKLYFMSKAHQTKELQAWWSEIKNVGHGDKKDEPWWPELKTPNDLIGIVTTVIWVASGHHARVNFGQYSYAGYFPNRPTIARSKMPTEDPTDEEWEDFLNRPEEALLKCFPSQLLATTIIAVLDVLLNHSPDEEYVGTNIEPFWKDEPVINAAFDVFLGKLKELEGVIDARNADSNLKNRNGAGVMPYELLKPFSEPGITGKGVPYSISI
;
A
#
# COMPACT_ATOMS: atom_id res chain seq x y z
N MET A 1 -9.22 -19.74 -21.20
CA MET A 1 -8.87 -18.94 -20.01
C MET A 1 -9.23 -17.49 -20.30
N HIS A 2 -9.95 -16.83 -19.39
CA HIS A 2 -10.49 -15.49 -19.61
C HIS A 2 -9.37 -14.43 -19.67
N PRO A 3 -9.42 -13.44 -20.59
CA PRO A 3 -8.36 -12.43 -20.72
C PRO A 3 -8.18 -11.56 -19.46
N ILE A 4 -9.27 -11.20 -18.79
CA ILE A 4 -9.21 -10.44 -17.52
C ILE A 4 -8.59 -11.26 -16.39
N TYR A 5 -8.79 -12.58 -16.38
CA TYR A 5 -8.09 -13.45 -15.42
C TYR A 5 -6.58 -13.37 -15.64
N ARG A 6 -6.10 -13.54 -16.89
CA ARG A 6 -4.67 -13.42 -17.20
C ARG A 6 -4.12 -12.06 -16.80
N LEU A 7 -4.93 -11.00 -16.98
CA LEU A 7 -4.53 -9.63 -16.66
C LEU A 7 -4.36 -9.38 -15.17
N LEU A 8 -5.29 -9.89 -14.36
CA LEU A 8 -5.27 -9.68 -12.91
C LEU A 8 -4.41 -10.69 -12.15
N PHE A 9 -4.17 -11.88 -12.71
CA PHE A 9 -3.50 -12.98 -12.00
C PHE A 9 -2.15 -12.60 -11.37
N PRO A 10 -1.22 -11.91 -12.05
CA PRO A 10 0.04 -11.48 -11.44
C PRO A 10 -0.16 -10.59 -10.21
N HIS A 11 -1.25 -9.83 -10.17
CA HIS A 11 -1.56 -8.87 -9.10
C HIS A 11 -2.08 -9.49 -7.80
N PHE A 12 -2.23 -10.82 -7.76
CA PHE A 12 -2.68 -11.54 -6.56
C PHE A 12 -1.64 -12.54 -6.02
N ARG A 13 -0.41 -12.52 -6.57
CA ARG A 13 0.68 -13.38 -6.14
C ARG A 13 0.93 -13.19 -4.63
N TYR A 14 0.93 -14.30 -3.89
CA TYR A 14 1.11 -14.40 -2.43
C TYR A 14 0.12 -13.63 -1.54
N THR A 15 -0.78 -12.81 -2.08
CA THR A 15 -1.71 -11.98 -1.28
C THR A 15 -2.56 -12.78 -0.30
N MET A 16 -3.06 -13.97 -0.69
CA MET A 16 -3.82 -14.81 0.23
C MET A 16 -2.95 -15.46 1.31
N GLU A 17 -1.71 -15.80 0.97
CA GLU A 17 -0.75 -16.45 1.88
C GLU A 17 -0.30 -15.47 2.96
N ILE A 18 0.15 -14.28 2.57
CA ILE A 18 0.57 -13.25 3.52
C ILE A 18 -0.59 -12.81 4.41
N ASN A 19 -1.81 -12.67 3.86
CA ASN A 19 -2.99 -12.36 4.66
C ASN A 19 -3.34 -13.50 5.62
N GLY A 20 -3.09 -14.76 5.24
CA GLY A 20 -3.21 -15.92 6.10
C GLY A 20 -2.30 -15.81 7.31
N THR A 21 -1.00 -15.67 7.08
CA THR A 21 0.01 -15.49 8.12
C THR A 21 -0.25 -14.26 8.97
N GLY A 22 -0.67 -13.15 8.35
CA GLY A 22 -1.01 -11.91 9.05
C GLY A 22 -2.16 -12.12 10.05
N ARG A 23 -3.20 -12.87 9.67
CA ARG A 23 -4.30 -13.22 10.60
C ARG A 23 -3.86 -14.11 11.75
N GLU A 24 -2.81 -14.91 11.58
CA GLU A 24 -2.35 -15.86 12.60
C GLU A 24 -1.34 -15.26 13.58
N ALA A 25 -0.48 -14.35 13.10
CA ALA A 25 0.69 -13.87 13.87
C ALA A 25 0.78 -12.34 14.03
N LEU A 26 0.12 -11.55 13.17
CA LEU A 26 0.26 -10.10 13.15
C LEU A 26 -0.92 -9.40 13.83
N ILE A 27 -2.14 -9.68 13.36
CA ILE A 27 -3.37 -8.98 13.74
C ILE A 27 -4.31 -9.81 14.62
N ASN A 28 -3.87 -11.00 15.07
CA ASN A 28 -4.60 -11.83 16.02
C ASN A 28 -4.60 -11.22 17.43
N ALA A 29 -5.47 -11.77 18.29
CA ALA A 29 -5.49 -11.45 19.70
C ALA A 29 -4.11 -11.72 20.35
N ASN A 30 -3.58 -10.72 21.06
CA ASN A 30 -2.20 -10.69 21.61
C ASN A 30 -1.08 -10.80 20.55
N GLY A 31 -1.40 -10.60 19.27
CA GLY A 31 -0.43 -10.51 18.19
C GLY A 31 0.42 -9.24 18.26
N VAL A 32 1.27 -9.04 17.27
CA VAL A 32 2.21 -7.90 17.23
C VAL A 32 1.45 -6.56 17.27
N ILE A 33 0.41 -6.39 16.45
CA ILE A 33 -0.29 -5.11 16.36
C ILE A 33 -0.97 -4.77 17.69
N GLU A 34 -1.69 -5.71 18.30
CA GLU A 34 -2.35 -5.46 19.59
C GLU A 34 -1.35 -5.23 20.74
N SER A 35 -0.18 -5.86 20.71
CA SER A 35 0.80 -5.73 21.81
C SER A 35 1.69 -4.50 21.70
N ALA A 36 1.87 -3.94 20.50
CA ALA A 36 2.85 -2.89 20.23
C ALA A 36 2.28 -1.56 19.72
N PHE A 37 0.96 -1.45 19.50
CA PHE A 37 0.29 -0.21 19.10
C PHE A 37 -0.69 0.29 20.15
N SER A 38 -0.81 1.62 20.30
CA SER A 38 -1.67 2.26 21.32
C SER A 38 -3.11 1.74 21.41
N PRO A 39 -3.82 1.43 20.31
CA PRO A 39 -5.20 0.95 20.43
C PRO A 39 -5.33 -0.42 21.10
N GLY A 40 -4.25 -1.19 21.21
CA GLY A 40 -4.25 -2.50 21.84
C GLY A 40 -5.23 -3.44 21.17
N LYS A 41 -6.06 -4.13 21.97
CA LYS A 41 -7.14 -5.02 21.52
C LYS A 41 -8.21 -4.36 20.63
N TYR A 42 -8.26 -3.02 20.55
CA TYR A 42 -9.19 -2.29 19.70
C TYR A 42 -8.61 -1.98 18.31
N SER A 43 -7.36 -2.37 18.03
CA SER A 43 -6.68 -2.06 16.77
C SER A 43 -7.45 -2.55 15.54
N MET A 44 -7.97 -3.79 15.58
CA MET A 44 -8.74 -4.34 14.47
C MET A 44 -10.14 -3.74 14.36
N GLU A 45 -10.79 -3.43 15.48
CA GLU A 45 -12.09 -2.76 15.48
C GLU A 45 -12.02 -1.39 14.79
N LEU A 46 -10.95 -0.61 15.04
CA LEU A 46 -10.75 0.67 14.36
C LEU A 46 -10.70 0.52 12.83
N SER A 47 -10.08 -0.55 12.32
CA SER A 47 -10.06 -0.80 10.87
C SER A 47 -11.45 -1.14 10.32
N SER A 48 -12.29 -1.83 11.10
CA SER A 48 -13.67 -2.11 10.74
C SER A 48 -14.51 -0.83 10.70
N VAL A 49 -14.34 0.07 11.66
CA VAL A 49 -15.02 1.38 11.68
C VAL A 49 -14.56 2.25 10.50
N ALA A 50 -13.26 2.28 10.21
CA ALA A 50 -12.74 3.00 9.05
C ALA A 50 -13.26 2.41 7.73
N TYR A 51 -13.36 1.09 7.63
CA TYR A 51 -13.99 0.43 6.49
C TYR A 51 -15.44 0.90 6.35
N ASP A 52 -16.24 0.88 7.42
CA ASP A 52 -17.63 1.33 7.44
C ASP A 52 -17.80 2.77 6.94
N LEU A 53 -17.07 3.70 7.55
CA LEU A 53 -17.30 5.14 7.39
C LEU A 53 -16.62 5.75 6.16
N GLU A 54 -15.44 5.26 5.78
CA GLU A 54 -14.57 5.97 4.84
C GLU A 54 -14.32 5.21 3.53
N TRP A 55 -14.30 3.87 3.57
CA TRP A 55 -13.88 3.08 2.42
C TRP A 55 -14.93 3.10 1.30
N ARG A 56 -14.46 3.42 0.09
CA ARG A 56 -15.25 3.40 -1.15
C ARG A 56 -14.39 2.97 -2.33
N PHE A 57 -14.85 1.98 -3.09
CA PHE A 57 -14.12 1.49 -4.27
C PHE A 57 -13.80 2.59 -5.29
N ASP A 58 -14.75 3.51 -5.52
CA ASP A 58 -14.59 4.60 -6.49
C ASP A 58 -13.57 5.68 -6.07
N ARG A 59 -13.08 5.63 -4.82
CA ARG A 59 -12.06 6.54 -4.28
C ARG A 59 -10.67 5.91 -4.13
N GLU A 60 -10.53 4.60 -4.35
CA GLU A 60 -9.24 3.91 -4.21
C GLU A 60 -8.28 4.20 -5.37
N ALA A 61 -8.80 4.57 -6.53
CA ALA A 61 -7.99 5.00 -7.66
C ALA A 61 -7.34 6.37 -7.39
N VAL A 62 -6.14 6.60 -7.92
CA VAL A 62 -5.48 7.93 -7.88
C VAL A 62 -6.45 8.99 -8.44
N PRO A 63 -6.61 10.16 -7.78
CA PRO A 63 -7.78 11.02 -7.92
C PRO A 63 -8.00 11.46 -9.36
N GLU A 64 -9.22 11.25 -9.88
CA GLU A 64 -9.94 11.84 -11.04
C GLU A 64 -9.21 12.16 -12.37
N ASP A 65 -7.90 12.38 -12.39
CA ASP A 65 -7.07 12.74 -13.54
C ASP A 65 -6.97 11.59 -14.57
N LEU A 66 -7.14 10.33 -14.14
CA LEU A 66 -7.17 9.17 -15.03
C LEU A 66 -8.52 8.99 -15.75
N ILE A 67 -9.62 9.56 -15.23
CA ILE A 67 -10.95 9.53 -15.88
C ILE A 67 -10.91 10.29 -17.23
N ARG A 68 -9.92 11.18 -17.45
CA ARG A 68 -9.76 11.94 -18.70
C ARG A 68 -8.87 11.29 -19.76
N ARG A 69 -8.16 10.20 -19.45
CA ARG A 69 -7.38 9.48 -20.47
C ARG A 69 -8.36 8.65 -21.29
N LYS A 70 -8.85 9.25 -22.38
CA LYS A 70 -9.67 8.67 -23.45
C LYS A 70 -9.02 7.39 -24.02
N LEU A 71 -9.07 6.28 -23.28
CA LEU A 71 -8.72 4.95 -23.75
C LEU A 71 -9.87 4.47 -24.63
N TYR A 72 -9.88 4.96 -25.87
CA TYR A 72 -10.72 4.42 -26.94
C TYR A 72 -10.19 3.04 -27.32
N PHE A 73 -10.56 2.01 -26.56
CA PHE A 73 -10.57 0.65 -27.07
C PHE A 73 -11.98 0.32 -27.55
N MET A 74 -12.17 0.46 -28.86
CA MET A 74 -13.29 -0.16 -29.56
C MET A 74 -13.00 -1.65 -29.71
N SER A 75 -13.28 -2.42 -28.67
CA SER A 75 -13.73 -3.78 -28.89
C SER A 75 -14.95 -4.00 -28.02
N LYS A 76 -15.96 -4.65 -28.59
CA LYS A 76 -17.12 -5.14 -27.85
C LYS A 76 -16.57 -6.14 -26.82
N ALA A 77 -16.16 -5.67 -25.65
CA ALA A 77 -16.14 -6.49 -24.46
C ALA A 77 -17.60 -6.89 -24.26
N HIS A 78 -17.99 -8.00 -24.90
CA HIS A 78 -19.24 -8.65 -24.59
C HIS A 78 -19.18 -8.87 -23.09
N GLN A 79 -20.11 -8.27 -22.37
CA GLN A 79 -20.37 -8.57 -20.97
C GLN A 79 -20.61 -10.08 -20.89
N THR A 80 -19.54 -10.84 -20.68
CA THR A 80 -19.64 -12.29 -20.57
C THR A 80 -20.38 -12.58 -19.28
N LYS A 81 -21.14 -13.66 -19.26
CA LYS A 81 -21.78 -14.12 -18.02
C LYS A 81 -20.74 -14.29 -16.90
N GLU A 82 -19.52 -14.69 -17.25
CA GLU A 82 -18.38 -14.81 -16.35
C GLU A 82 -17.98 -13.46 -15.73
N LEU A 83 -17.83 -12.39 -16.52
CA LEU A 83 -17.46 -11.06 -15.99
C LEU A 83 -18.52 -10.47 -15.08
N GLN A 84 -19.80 -10.63 -15.44
CA GLN A 84 -20.91 -10.17 -14.62
C GLN A 84 -21.00 -10.96 -13.31
N ALA A 85 -20.82 -12.29 -13.38
CA ALA A 85 -20.80 -13.14 -12.19
C ALA A 85 -19.63 -12.77 -11.25
N TRP A 86 -18.43 -12.60 -11.80
CA TRP A 86 -17.23 -12.18 -11.06
C TRP A 86 -17.44 -10.87 -10.31
N TRP A 87 -17.92 -9.83 -11.00
CA TRP A 87 -18.12 -8.53 -10.37
C TRP A 87 -19.28 -8.53 -9.37
N SER A 88 -20.35 -9.26 -9.69
CA SER A 88 -21.46 -9.48 -8.77
C SER A 88 -21.01 -10.19 -7.49
N GLU A 89 -20.12 -11.18 -7.58
CA GLU A 89 -19.61 -11.89 -6.40
C GLU A 89 -18.71 -11.00 -5.54
N ILE A 90 -17.82 -10.20 -6.15
CA ILE A 90 -17.02 -9.21 -5.41
C ILE A 90 -17.92 -8.27 -4.63
N LYS A 91 -18.94 -7.69 -5.28
CA LYS A 91 -19.83 -6.71 -4.65
C LYS A 91 -20.73 -7.33 -3.59
N ASN A 92 -21.37 -8.46 -3.89
CA ASN A 92 -22.44 -9.01 -3.05
C ASN A 92 -21.95 -10.02 -2.00
N VAL A 93 -20.75 -10.59 -2.17
CA VAL A 93 -20.16 -11.56 -1.25
C VAL A 93 -18.86 -11.01 -0.66
N GLY A 94 -17.90 -10.63 -1.50
CA GLY A 94 -16.58 -10.14 -1.04
C GLY A 94 -16.67 -8.88 -0.18
N HIS A 95 -17.47 -7.91 -0.61
CA HIS A 95 -17.78 -6.66 0.09
C HIS A 95 -19.28 -6.56 0.41
N GLY A 96 -19.89 -7.68 0.83
CA GLY A 96 -21.34 -7.80 1.03
C GLY A 96 -21.93 -6.77 2.00
N ASP A 97 -21.15 -6.32 2.99
CA ASP A 97 -21.57 -5.27 3.95
C ASP A 97 -21.81 -3.91 3.29
N LYS A 98 -21.26 -3.70 2.09
CA LYS A 98 -21.39 -2.46 1.30
C LYS A 98 -22.08 -2.67 -0.04
N LYS A 99 -22.74 -3.82 -0.26
CA LYS A 99 -23.36 -4.14 -1.56
C LYS A 99 -24.42 -3.12 -2.01
N ASP A 100 -25.06 -2.42 -1.09
CA ASP A 100 -26.15 -1.48 -1.40
C ASP A 100 -25.65 -0.04 -1.64
N GLU A 101 -24.34 0.19 -1.52
CA GLU A 101 -23.74 1.50 -1.73
C GLU A 101 -23.86 1.98 -3.19
N PRO A 102 -24.18 3.27 -3.42
CA PRO A 102 -24.51 3.78 -4.75
C PRO A 102 -23.27 4.03 -5.64
N TRP A 103 -22.07 4.03 -5.07
CA TRP A 103 -20.83 4.35 -5.78
C TRP A 103 -20.19 3.15 -6.47
N TRP A 104 -20.73 1.94 -6.33
CA TRP A 104 -20.24 0.76 -7.04
C TRP A 104 -20.39 0.93 -8.56
N PRO A 105 -19.31 0.74 -9.34
CA PRO A 105 -19.42 0.62 -10.80
C PRO A 105 -20.37 -0.51 -11.22
N GLU A 106 -21.16 -0.29 -12.27
CA GLU A 106 -22.19 -1.26 -12.72
C GLU A 106 -21.67 -2.33 -13.69
N LEU A 107 -20.42 -2.21 -14.16
CA LEU A 107 -19.82 -3.08 -15.19
C LEU A 107 -20.69 -3.25 -16.45
N LYS A 108 -21.24 -2.14 -16.97
CA LYS A 108 -22.05 -2.13 -18.21
C LYS A 108 -21.23 -1.75 -19.43
N THR A 109 -20.15 -1.01 -19.26
CA THR A 109 -19.36 -0.49 -20.38
C THR A 109 -17.91 -0.97 -20.33
N PRO A 110 -17.18 -0.94 -21.47
CA PRO A 110 -15.74 -1.15 -21.46
C PRO A 110 -15.01 -0.18 -20.53
N ASN A 111 -15.49 1.06 -20.38
CA ASN A 111 -14.91 2.04 -19.45
C ASN A 111 -15.09 1.61 -18.00
N ASP A 112 -16.24 1.02 -17.65
CA ASP A 112 -16.45 0.49 -16.30
C ASP A 112 -15.45 -0.63 -16.01
N LEU A 113 -15.25 -1.55 -16.97
CA LEU A 113 -14.26 -2.62 -16.84
C LEU A 113 -12.84 -2.08 -16.70
N ILE A 114 -12.46 -1.09 -17.51
CA ILE A 114 -11.15 -0.43 -17.42
C ILE A 114 -10.97 0.21 -16.04
N GLY A 115 -11.98 0.93 -15.54
CA GLY A 115 -11.92 1.58 -14.23
C GLY A 115 -11.78 0.57 -13.09
N ILE A 116 -12.59 -0.50 -13.10
CA ILE A 116 -12.54 -1.58 -12.11
C ILE A 116 -11.16 -2.24 -12.11
N VAL A 117 -10.71 -2.73 -13.27
CA VAL A 117 -9.44 -3.45 -13.41
C VAL A 117 -8.26 -2.55 -13.04
N THR A 118 -8.26 -1.30 -13.49
CA THR A 118 -7.19 -0.33 -13.16
C THR A 118 -7.14 -0.06 -11.66
N THR A 119 -8.29 0.05 -10.99
CA THR A 119 -8.35 0.26 -9.54
C THR A 119 -7.79 -0.94 -8.78
N VAL A 120 -8.18 -2.16 -9.16
CA VAL A 120 -7.66 -3.40 -8.55
C VAL A 120 -6.14 -3.50 -8.73
N ILE A 121 -5.65 -3.27 -9.95
CA ILE A 121 -4.22 -3.27 -10.26
C ILE A 121 -3.49 -2.21 -9.43
N TRP A 122 -4.02 -1.00 -9.35
CA TRP A 122 -3.42 0.09 -8.58
C TRP A 122 -3.32 -0.23 -7.09
N VAL A 123 -4.40 -0.74 -6.50
CA VAL A 123 -4.44 -1.11 -5.08
C VAL A 123 -3.42 -2.19 -4.77
N ALA A 124 -3.38 -3.24 -5.59
CA ALA A 124 -2.47 -4.37 -5.39
C ALA A 124 -0.99 -4.01 -5.61
N SER A 125 -0.69 -3.00 -6.42
CA SER A 125 0.69 -2.62 -6.78
C SER A 125 1.11 -1.29 -6.18
N GLY A 126 0.93 -0.18 -6.91
CA GLY A 126 1.45 1.14 -6.56
C GLY A 126 0.90 1.69 -5.24
N HIS A 127 -0.35 1.41 -4.89
CA HIS A 127 -0.90 1.80 -3.59
C HIS A 127 -0.21 1.04 -2.46
N HIS A 128 -0.17 -0.29 -2.54
CA HIS A 128 0.51 -1.10 -1.54
C HIS A 128 1.99 -0.69 -1.38
N ALA A 129 2.72 -0.57 -2.49
CA ALA A 129 4.13 -0.21 -2.47
C ALA A 129 4.40 1.14 -1.76
N ARG A 130 3.59 2.18 -2.02
CA ARG A 130 3.77 3.50 -1.41
C ARG A 130 3.50 3.54 0.10
N VAL A 131 2.67 2.65 0.63
CA VAL A 131 2.36 2.60 2.08
C VAL A 131 3.20 1.54 2.80
N ASN A 132 3.75 0.56 2.06
CA ASN A 132 4.56 -0.50 2.63
C ASN A 132 6.05 -0.13 2.65
N PHE A 133 6.74 -0.09 1.51
CA PHE A 133 8.22 -0.10 1.46
C PHE A 133 8.92 1.16 2.01
N GLY A 134 8.16 2.20 2.34
CA GLY A 134 8.67 3.40 3.00
C GLY A 134 8.71 3.30 4.53
N GLN A 135 8.13 2.26 5.12
CA GLN A 135 7.98 2.19 6.58
C GLN A 135 9.32 2.25 7.30
N TYR A 136 10.38 1.58 6.83
CA TYR A 136 11.70 1.61 7.51
C TYR A 136 12.31 3.01 7.48
N SER A 137 12.25 3.68 6.32
CA SER A 137 12.83 5.02 6.15
C SER A 137 12.24 6.05 7.11
N TYR A 138 10.99 5.86 7.56
CA TYR A 138 10.34 6.75 8.52
C TYR A 138 10.23 6.16 9.94
N ALA A 139 10.15 4.85 10.10
CA ALA A 139 9.88 4.19 11.38
C ALA A 139 11.11 3.52 12.01
N GLY A 140 12.19 3.34 11.26
CA GLY A 140 13.45 2.76 11.75
C GLY A 140 14.10 3.62 12.85
N TYR A 141 13.82 4.92 12.87
CA TYR A 141 14.06 5.79 14.02
C TYR A 141 12.74 6.00 14.77
N PHE A 142 12.53 5.20 15.83
CA PHE A 142 11.22 5.14 16.51
C PHE A 142 10.65 6.49 16.98
N PRO A 143 11.43 7.52 17.39
CA PRO A 143 10.84 8.82 17.77
C PRO A 143 10.18 9.53 16.59
N ASN A 144 10.56 9.21 15.35
CA ASN A 144 9.93 9.77 14.15
C ASN A 144 8.55 9.13 13.87
N ARG A 145 8.34 7.88 14.29
CA ARG A 145 7.04 7.19 14.13
C ARG A 145 6.76 6.23 15.30
N PRO A 146 6.46 6.75 16.50
CA PRO A 146 6.19 5.91 17.65
C PRO A 146 4.86 5.16 17.46
N THR A 147 4.86 3.84 17.70
CA THR A 147 3.66 3.00 17.57
C THR A 147 2.76 3.05 18.81
N ILE A 148 3.35 3.35 19.97
CA ILE A 148 2.65 3.44 21.24
C ILE A 148 3.08 4.64 22.08
N ALA A 149 2.12 5.24 22.80
CA ALA A 149 2.35 6.14 23.92
C ALA A 149 1.91 5.44 25.21
N ARG A 150 2.84 5.26 26.15
CA ARG A 150 2.70 4.51 27.41
C ARG A 150 2.47 5.41 28.62
N SER A 151 2.68 6.72 28.47
CA SER A 151 2.39 7.73 29.48
C SER A 151 1.16 8.54 29.08
N LYS A 152 0.51 9.15 30.08
CA LYS A 152 -0.54 10.13 29.83
C LYS A 152 0.05 11.38 29.18
N MET A 153 -0.82 12.16 28.55
CA MET A 153 -0.48 13.53 28.15
C MET A 153 -0.06 14.31 29.40
N PRO A 154 1.07 15.03 29.36
CA PRO A 154 1.44 15.96 30.42
C PRO A 154 0.34 17.01 30.64
N THR A 155 0.18 17.47 31.87
CA THR A 155 -0.75 18.54 32.24
C THR A 155 -0.01 19.88 32.38
N GLU A 156 -0.73 20.99 32.28
CA GLU A 156 -0.18 22.33 32.51
C GLU A 156 0.17 22.59 33.99
N ASP A 157 -0.35 21.75 34.89
CA ASP A 157 -0.10 21.80 36.34
C ASP A 157 0.73 20.57 36.78
N PRO A 158 2.03 20.47 36.45
CA PRO A 158 2.88 19.40 36.95
C PRO A 158 3.17 19.60 38.44
N THR A 159 3.46 18.51 39.15
CA THR A 159 4.07 18.61 40.48
C THR A 159 5.48 19.19 40.37
N ASP A 160 5.97 19.84 41.43
CA ASP A 160 7.35 20.37 41.48
C ASP A 160 8.39 19.26 41.17
N GLU A 161 8.13 18.03 41.64
CA GLU A 161 8.96 16.86 41.36
C GLU A 161 8.95 16.48 39.88
N GLU A 162 7.78 16.37 39.25
CA GLU A 162 7.68 16.06 37.81
C GLU A 162 8.35 17.13 36.94
N TRP A 163 8.24 18.40 37.34
CA TRP A 163 8.88 19.51 36.64
C TRP A 163 10.40 19.50 36.80
N GLU A 164 10.90 19.26 38.02
CA GLU A 164 12.33 19.11 38.28
C GLU A 164 12.92 17.90 37.53
N ASP A 165 12.22 16.76 37.52
CA ASP A 165 12.62 15.57 36.77
C ASP A 165 12.70 15.83 35.27
N PHE A 166 11.71 16.54 34.70
CA PHE A 166 11.71 16.90 33.29
C PHE A 166 12.84 17.87 32.93
N LEU A 167 13.08 18.90 33.76
CA LEU A 167 14.16 19.85 33.52
C LEU A 167 15.54 19.20 33.59
N ASN A 168 15.72 18.24 34.51
CA ASN A 168 16.98 17.53 34.68
C ASN A 168 17.20 16.45 33.60
N ARG A 169 16.13 15.80 33.13
CA ARG A 169 16.18 14.62 32.22
C ARG A 169 15.03 14.61 31.20
N PRO A 170 14.95 15.60 30.30
CA PRO A 170 13.81 15.73 29.39
C PRO A 170 13.67 14.54 28.42
N GLU A 171 14.76 13.90 28.04
CA GLU A 171 14.77 12.70 27.20
C GLU A 171 14.10 11.49 27.87
N GLU A 172 14.17 11.38 29.20
CA GLU A 172 13.50 10.30 29.92
C GLU A 172 11.98 10.40 29.79
N ALA A 173 11.42 11.61 29.68
CA ALA A 173 9.99 11.79 29.48
C ALA A 173 9.55 11.17 28.14
N LEU A 174 10.33 11.39 27.07
CA LEU A 174 10.07 10.78 25.76
C LEU A 174 10.27 9.26 25.79
N LEU A 175 11.32 8.76 26.45
CA LEU A 175 11.57 7.32 26.56
C LEU A 175 10.52 6.59 27.42
N LYS A 176 9.96 7.25 28.43
CA LYS A 176 8.83 6.74 29.22
C LYS A 176 7.54 6.71 28.40
N CYS A 177 7.32 7.73 27.55
CA CYS A 177 6.16 7.82 26.67
C CYS A 177 6.21 6.82 25.52
N PHE A 178 7.26 6.83 24.71
CA PHE A 178 7.38 6.03 23.49
C PHE A 178 7.57 4.52 23.76
N PRO A 179 7.60 3.65 22.71
CA PRO A 179 7.76 2.22 22.91
C PRO A 179 8.96 1.89 23.80
N SER A 180 8.82 0.86 24.65
CA SER A 180 9.97 0.33 25.38
C SER A 180 11.00 -0.23 24.39
N GLN A 181 12.24 -0.43 24.83
CA GLN A 181 13.27 -1.04 23.97
C GLN A 181 12.81 -2.40 23.42
N LEU A 182 12.15 -3.22 24.22
CA LEU A 182 11.61 -4.51 23.78
C LEU A 182 10.57 -4.34 22.66
N LEU A 183 9.60 -3.44 22.84
CA LEU A 183 8.57 -3.19 21.84
C LEU A 183 9.15 -2.60 20.55
N ALA A 184 10.08 -1.65 20.68
CA ALA A 184 10.78 -1.05 19.54
C ALA A 184 11.55 -2.12 18.75
N THR A 185 12.29 -3.01 19.42
CA THR A 185 13.01 -4.11 18.77
C THR A 185 12.06 -5.07 18.07
N THR A 186 10.94 -5.43 18.69
CA THR A 186 9.92 -6.27 18.04
C THR A 186 9.38 -5.64 16.77
N ILE A 187 9.03 -4.35 16.81
CA ILE A 187 8.54 -3.63 15.63
C ILE A 187 9.61 -3.53 14.55
N ILE A 188 10.86 -3.21 14.90
CA ILE A 188 11.95 -3.15 13.93
C ILE A 188 12.16 -4.51 13.25
N ALA A 189 12.11 -5.62 14.01
CA ALA A 189 12.23 -6.96 13.43
C ALA A 189 11.08 -7.29 12.47
N VAL A 190 9.85 -6.88 12.79
CA VAL A 190 8.71 -7.05 11.89
C VAL A 190 8.86 -6.18 10.64
N LEU A 191 9.27 -4.92 10.78
CA LEU A 191 9.52 -4.04 9.63
C LEU A 191 10.65 -4.57 8.74
N ASP A 192 11.70 -5.16 9.31
CA ASP A 192 12.79 -5.77 8.53
C ASP A 192 12.26 -6.87 7.59
N VAL A 193 11.28 -7.65 8.05
CA VAL A 193 10.61 -8.67 7.24
C VAL A 193 9.65 -8.04 6.22
N LEU A 194 8.76 -7.14 6.66
CA LEU A 194 7.69 -6.59 5.83
C LEU A 194 8.18 -5.74 4.64
N LEU A 195 9.43 -5.30 4.68
CA LEU A 195 9.98 -4.32 3.75
C LEU A 195 11.06 -4.91 2.85
N ASN A 196 11.33 -6.20 3.00
CA ASN A 196 12.36 -6.89 2.25
C ASN A 196 11.77 -7.38 0.92
N HIS A 197 12.30 -6.87 -0.18
CA HIS A 197 12.00 -7.42 -1.49
C HIS A 197 12.67 -8.79 -1.63
N SER A 198 11.86 -9.83 -1.81
CA SER A 198 12.38 -11.18 -2.04
C SER A 198 13.22 -11.25 -3.34
N PRO A 199 14.27 -12.10 -3.40
CA PRO A 199 15.02 -12.34 -4.64
C PRO A 199 14.18 -12.84 -5.82
N ASP A 200 13.01 -13.41 -5.55
CA ASP A 200 12.05 -13.89 -6.56
C ASP A 200 10.87 -12.93 -6.76
N GLU A 201 10.96 -11.67 -6.30
CA GLU A 201 9.89 -10.68 -6.47
C GLU A 201 9.66 -10.32 -7.94
N GLU A 202 8.39 -10.10 -8.31
CA GLU A 202 7.97 -9.72 -9.65
C GLU A 202 7.43 -8.29 -9.66
N TYR A 203 8.15 -7.39 -10.32
CA TYR A 203 7.79 -5.98 -10.45
C TYR A 203 6.87 -5.72 -11.62
N VAL A 204 6.03 -4.69 -11.49
CA VAL A 204 5.10 -4.29 -12.55
C VAL A 204 5.85 -4.04 -13.87
N GLY A 205 5.39 -4.66 -14.95
CA GLY A 205 5.94 -4.49 -16.29
C GLY A 205 7.21 -5.28 -16.62
N THR A 206 7.72 -6.15 -15.73
CA THR A 206 8.94 -6.93 -16.01
C THR A 206 8.68 -8.20 -16.81
N ASN A 207 7.75 -9.03 -16.35
CA ASN A 207 7.46 -10.33 -16.94
C ASN A 207 6.18 -10.25 -17.77
N ILE A 208 6.30 -10.40 -19.09
CA ILE A 208 5.16 -10.55 -19.97
C ILE A 208 4.65 -11.99 -19.93
N GLU A 209 3.33 -12.16 -19.85
CA GLU A 209 2.72 -13.48 -19.93
C GLU A 209 2.92 -14.06 -21.36
N PRO A 210 3.29 -15.36 -21.51
CA PRO A 210 3.68 -15.90 -22.82
C PRO A 210 2.63 -15.75 -23.92
N PHE A 211 1.34 -15.95 -23.61
CA PHE A 211 0.26 -15.77 -24.57
C PHE A 211 0.08 -14.30 -24.99
N TRP A 212 0.35 -13.33 -24.10
CA TRP A 212 0.38 -11.91 -24.48
C TRP A 212 1.53 -11.57 -25.42
N LYS A 213 2.68 -12.20 -25.21
CA LYS A 213 3.85 -12.02 -26.08
C LYS A 213 3.59 -12.49 -27.50
N ASP A 214 2.83 -13.58 -27.64
CA ASP A 214 2.47 -14.15 -28.94
C ASP A 214 1.38 -13.35 -29.67
N GLU A 215 0.64 -12.49 -28.98
CA GLU A 215 -0.37 -11.62 -29.59
C GLU A 215 0.21 -10.22 -29.91
N PRO A 216 0.42 -9.85 -31.18
CA PRO A 216 1.20 -8.67 -31.55
C PRO A 216 0.68 -7.36 -30.96
N VAL A 217 -0.65 -7.19 -30.87
CA VAL A 217 -1.25 -5.96 -30.34
C VAL A 217 -1.03 -5.85 -28.83
N ILE A 218 -1.13 -6.95 -28.10
CA ILE A 218 -0.93 -6.98 -26.64
C ILE A 218 0.56 -6.84 -26.32
N ASN A 219 1.44 -7.53 -27.06
CA ASN A 219 2.89 -7.41 -26.90
C ASN A 219 3.35 -5.96 -27.10
N ALA A 220 2.90 -5.30 -28.18
CA ALA A 220 3.22 -3.90 -28.41
C ALA A 220 2.67 -2.97 -27.31
N ALA A 221 1.47 -3.25 -26.77
CA ALA A 221 0.92 -2.49 -25.65
C ALA A 221 1.73 -2.67 -24.36
N PHE A 222 2.24 -3.89 -24.10
CA PHE A 222 3.12 -4.18 -22.97
C PHE A 222 4.47 -3.46 -23.11
N ASP A 223 5.05 -3.43 -24.31
CA ASP A 223 6.28 -2.66 -24.57
C ASP A 223 6.10 -1.17 -24.30
N VAL A 224 4.97 -0.59 -24.72
CA VAL A 224 4.62 0.81 -24.41
C VAL A 224 4.47 1.02 -22.91
N PHE A 225 3.84 0.07 -22.21
CA PHE A 225 3.67 0.13 -20.76
C PHE A 225 5.02 0.12 -20.03
N LEU A 226 5.89 -0.83 -20.35
CA LEU A 226 7.24 -0.92 -19.80
C LEU A 226 8.08 0.34 -20.13
N GLY A 227 7.97 0.87 -21.35
CA GLY A 227 8.62 2.13 -21.73
C GLY A 227 8.20 3.30 -20.84
N LYS A 228 6.90 3.41 -20.55
CA LYS A 228 6.36 4.46 -19.67
C LYS A 228 6.78 4.31 -18.21
N LEU A 229 6.95 3.07 -17.72
CA LEU A 229 7.49 2.84 -16.37
C LEU A 229 8.94 3.30 -16.27
N LYS A 230 9.78 3.01 -17.27
CA LYS A 230 11.16 3.50 -17.32
C LYS A 230 11.23 5.02 -17.41
N GLU A 231 10.35 5.65 -18.19
CA GLU A 231 10.22 7.10 -18.24
C GLU A 231 9.84 7.68 -16.87
N LEU A 232 8.88 7.06 -16.17
CA LEU A 232 8.45 7.47 -14.83
C LEU A 232 9.60 7.46 -13.83
N GLU A 233 10.50 6.47 -13.89
CA GLU A 233 11.68 6.43 -13.03
C GLU A 233 12.57 7.67 -13.24
N GLY A 234 12.86 8.03 -14.49
CA GLY A 234 13.61 9.25 -14.82
C GLY A 234 12.90 10.53 -14.38
N VAL A 235 11.57 10.59 -14.46
CA VAL A 235 10.78 11.72 -13.93
C VAL A 235 10.90 11.82 -12.41
N ILE A 236 10.89 10.71 -11.69
CA ILE A 236 11.08 10.68 -10.24
C ILE A 236 12.49 11.17 -9.88
N ASP A 237 13.51 10.72 -10.60
CA ASP A 237 14.90 11.15 -10.40
C ASP A 237 15.06 12.65 -10.61
N ALA A 238 14.54 13.18 -11.71
CA ALA A 238 14.58 14.61 -11.99
C ALA A 238 13.89 15.42 -10.88
N ARG A 239 12.75 14.96 -10.37
CA ARG A 239 12.04 15.62 -9.26
C ARG A 239 12.79 15.53 -7.92
N ASN A 240 13.52 14.45 -7.67
CA ASN A 240 14.34 14.30 -6.46
C ASN A 240 15.62 15.16 -6.53
N ALA A 241 16.13 15.43 -7.73
CA ALA A 241 17.28 16.31 -7.95
C ALA A 241 16.92 17.81 -7.97
N ASP A 242 15.65 18.17 -8.20
CA ASP A 242 15.22 19.56 -8.23
C ASP A 242 15.20 20.18 -6.81
N SER A 243 16.19 21.03 -6.55
CA SER A 243 16.30 21.77 -5.28
C SER A 243 15.15 22.74 -5.00
N ASN A 244 14.30 23.06 -5.98
CA ASN A 244 13.08 23.84 -5.74
C ASN A 244 11.95 22.99 -5.14
N LEU A 245 11.99 21.66 -5.31
CA LEU A 245 11.02 20.73 -4.73
C LEU A 245 11.44 20.34 -3.31
N LYS A 246 11.26 21.29 -2.36
CA LYS A 246 11.69 21.15 -0.96
C LYS A 246 11.12 19.95 -0.21
N ASN A 247 9.96 19.44 -0.63
CA ASN A 247 9.36 18.22 -0.08
C ASN A 247 10.06 16.92 -0.55
N ARG A 248 11.05 17.03 -1.43
CA ARG A 248 11.79 15.91 -2.04
C ARG A 248 13.30 16.09 -2.01
N ASN A 249 13.77 17.30 -1.68
CA ASN A 249 15.17 17.68 -1.74
C ASN A 249 15.49 18.72 -0.64
N GLY A 250 16.47 18.40 0.21
CA GLY A 250 16.91 19.27 1.30
C GLY A 250 17.55 18.50 2.45
N ALA A 251 18.09 19.24 3.43
CA ALA A 251 18.67 18.63 4.63
C ALA A 251 17.57 17.89 5.42
N GLY A 252 17.82 16.61 5.74
CA GLY A 252 16.85 15.77 6.44
C GLY A 252 15.66 15.29 5.59
N VAL A 253 15.63 15.61 4.29
CA VAL A 253 14.58 15.16 3.37
C VAL A 253 15.09 13.99 2.54
N MET A 254 14.47 12.83 2.72
CA MET A 254 14.78 11.64 1.91
C MET A 254 14.18 11.78 0.51
N PRO A 255 14.91 11.39 -0.56
CA PRO A 255 14.34 11.29 -1.89
C PRO A 255 13.12 10.37 -1.87
N TYR A 256 12.02 10.79 -2.49
CA TYR A 256 10.83 9.95 -2.55
C TYR A 256 10.94 8.98 -3.72
N GLU A 257 11.20 7.71 -3.41
CA GLU A 257 11.45 6.65 -4.40
C GLU A 257 10.41 5.53 -4.39
N LEU A 258 9.42 5.60 -3.50
CA LEU A 258 8.43 4.54 -3.25
C LEU A 258 7.55 4.14 -4.45
N LEU A 259 7.58 4.95 -5.52
CA LEU A 259 6.87 4.68 -6.78
C LEU A 259 7.82 4.49 -7.96
N LYS A 260 9.13 4.33 -7.71
CA LYS A 260 10.03 3.82 -8.74
C LYS A 260 9.64 2.38 -9.04
N PRO A 261 9.47 2.00 -10.31
CA PRO A 261 8.90 0.72 -10.69
C PRO A 261 9.75 -0.48 -10.27
N PHE A 262 11.07 -0.37 -10.27
CA PHE A 262 11.99 -1.50 -10.10
C PHE A 262 12.84 -1.39 -8.84
N SER A 263 13.24 -2.53 -8.31
CA SER A 263 14.17 -2.64 -7.20
C SER A 263 14.99 -3.92 -7.29
N GLU A 264 16.15 -3.88 -6.64
CA GLU A 264 16.91 -5.08 -6.26
C GLU A 264 16.29 -5.72 -5.01
N PRO A 265 16.67 -6.97 -4.67
CA PRO A 265 16.26 -7.62 -3.43
C PRO A 265 16.74 -6.87 -2.17
N GLY A 266 16.04 -7.04 -1.05
CA GLY A 266 16.35 -6.38 0.22
C GLY A 266 15.49 -5.17 0.53
N ILE A 267 15.88 -4.41 1.56
CA ILE A 267 15.18 -3.19 2.00
C ILE A 267 15.76 -1.99 1.26
N THR A 268 15.09 -1.56 0.21
CA THR A 268 15.63 -0.55 -0.73
C THR A 268 14.88 0.78 -0.69
N GLY A 269 13.66 0.82 -0.15
CA GLY A 269 12.81 2.01 -0.16
C GLY A 269 12.28 2.39 -1.55
N LYS A 270 12.24 1.43 -2.49
CA LYS A 270 11.75 1.62 -3.86
C LYS A 270 11.30 0.28 -4.46
N GLY A 271 10.67 0.30 -5.63
CA GLY A 271 10.17 -0.89 -6.32
C GLY A 271 8.66 -1.05 -6.13
N VAL A 272 7.97 -1.37 -7.23
CA VAL A 272 6.53 -1.61 -7.23
C VAL A 272 6.26 -3.05 -7.69
N PRO A 273 6.06 -3.99 -6.75
CA PRO A 273 5.62 -5.35 -7.06
C PRO A 273 4.28 -5.36 -7.78
N TYR A 274 3.97 -6.45 -8.48
CA TYR A 274 2.65 -6.65 -9.08
C TYR A 274 1.52 -6.70 -8.03
N SER A 275 1.83 -7.17 -6.83
CA SER A 275 0.86 -7.63 -5.83
C SER A 275 1.21 -7.22 -4.40
N ILE A 276 0.26 -7.44 -3.48
CA ILE A 276 0.50 -7.43 -2.05
C ILE A 276 1.16 -8.77 -1.70
N SER A 277 2.50 -8.82 -1.76
CA SER A 277 3.31 -10.05 -1.65
C SER A 277 3.98 -10.21 -0.28
N ILE A 278 3.86 -9.21 0.60
CA ILE A 278 4.49 -9.14 1.93
C ILE A 278 3.64 -8.27 2.86
#